data_AF-A0A4R7TEV4-F1
#
_entry.id   AF-A0A4R7TEV4-F1
#
_cell.length_a   1.000
_cell.length_b   1.000
_cell.length_c   1.000
_cell.angle_alpha   90.00
_cell.angle_beta   90.00
_cell.angle_gamma   90.00
#
_symmetry.space_group_name_H-M   'P 1'
#
loop_
_entity.id
_entity.type
_entity.pdbx_description
1 polymer ?
#
loop_
_entity_poly.entity_id
_entity_poly.type
_entity_poly.pdbx_seq_one_letter_code
_entity_poly.pdbx_strand_id
1 'polypeptide(L)'
;MSGVQRDGGAAEDQLAAQRERDARELLLAAGADRLERRPWRPEPVPPSAVDLVQFFLWQSASAEDVEDGEKVERALAALRLLRAARAEIDQLETGLLFAARGQGLTWAQMAGALGLNSPQACQQRLDRLLSRGDRPAGEQSGVGGVAR
;
A
#
# COMPACT_ATOMS: atom_id res chain seq x y z
N MET A 1 27.45 -24.60 10.53
CA MET A 1 26.30 -24.52 9.60
C MET A 1 25.55 -23.21 9.85
N SER A 2 26.25 -22.08 9.71
CA SER A 2 26.24 -21.14 8.57
C SER A 2 24.90 -20.47 8.32
N GLY A 3 24.78 -19.25 8.85
CA GLY A 3 23.73 -18.29 8.55
C GLY A 3 24.04 -17.50 7.27
N VAL A 4 23.44 -17.93 6.16
CA VAL A 4 23.44 -17.25 4.86
C VAL A 4 21.99 -17.08 4.38
N GLN A 5 21.16 -16.38 5.17
CA GLN A 5 19.74 -16.17 4.83
C GLN A 5 19.24 -14.72 5.02
N ARG A 6 20.10 -13.77 5.41
CA ARG A 6 19.67 -12.37 5.62
C ARG A 6 19.86 -11.43 4.42
N ASP A 7 20.81 -11.70 3.51
CA ASP A 7 21.05 -10.84 2.34
C ASP A 7 20.02 -11.01 1.21
N GLY A 8 19.43 -12.21 1.06
CA GLY A 8 18.44 -12.47 0.01
C GLY A 8 17.15 -11.68 0.17
N GLY A 9 16.68 -11.49 1.42
CA GLY A 9 15.43 -10.79 1.69
C GLY A 9 15.47 -9.30 1.34
N ALA A 10 16.59 -8.62 1.61
CA ALA A 10 16.74 -7.20 1.30
C ALA A 10 16.81 -6.95 -0.22
N ALA A 11 17.48 -7.82 -0.98
CA ALA A 11 17.52 -7.75 -2.43
C ALA A 11 16.14 -8.03 -3.06
N GLU A 12 15.42 -9.03 -2.55
CA GLU A 12 14.04 -9.33 -2.98
C GLU A 12 13.08 -8.17 -2.71
N ASP A 13 13.19 -7.51 -1.56
CA ASP A 13 12.40 -6.34 -1.21
C ASP A 13 12.72 -5.13 -2.12
N GLN A 14 13.99 -4.89 -2.44
CA GLN A 14 14.39 -3.84 -3.40
C GLN A 14 13.83 -4.10 -4.79
N LEU A 15 13.89 -5.36 -5.26
CA LEU A 15 13.31 -5.77 -6.54
C LEU A 15 11.78 -5.63 -6.55
N ALA A 16 11.12 -5.94 -5.43
CA ALA A 16 9.68 -5.73 -5.29
C ALA A 16 9.32 -4.24 -5.34
N ALA A 17 10.08 -3.40 -4.64
CA ALA A 17 9.90 -1.95 -4.66
C ALA A 17 10.13 -1.35 -6.06
N GLN A 18 11.11 -1.86 -6.82
CA GLN A 18 11.32 -1.43 -8.19
C GLN A 18 10.13 -1.80 -9.08
N ARG A 19 9.65 -3.05 -9.01
CA ARG A 19 8.47 -3.50 -9.78
C ARG A 19 7.21 -2.68 -9.47
N GLU A 20 7.07 -2.22 -8.23
CA GLU A 20 5.98 -1.35 -7.82
C GLU A 20 6.11 0.04 -8.44
N ARG A 21 7.31 0.64 -8.42
CA ARG A 21 7.58 1.93 -9.07
C ARG A 21 7.30 1.88 -10.56
N ASP A 22 7.83 0.88 -11.25
CA ASP A 22 7.63 0.71 -12.71
C ASP A 22 6.14 0.56 -13.06
N ALA A 23 5.40 -0.21 -12.25
CA ALA A 23 3.95 -0.37 -12.44
C ALA A 23 3.18 0.95 -12.26
N ARG A 24 3.62 1.79 -11.31
CA ARG A 24 3.04 3.12 -11.06
C ARG A 24 3.27 4.05 -12.24
N GLU A 25 4.49 4.10 -12.75
CA GLU A 25 4.87 4.91 -13.91
C GLU A 25 4.06 4.53 -15.14
N LEU A 26 3.89 3.23 -15.41
CA LEU A 26 3.10 2.75 -16.54
C LEU A 26 1.64 3.22 -16.47
N LEU A 27 0.98 3.12 -15.32
CA LEU A 27 -0.43 3.53 -15.18
C LEU A 27 -0.60 5.06 -15.18
N LEU A 28 0.38 5.80 -14.67
CA LEU A 28 0.40 7.26 -14.81
C LEU A 28 0.50 7.67 -16.27
N ALA A 29 1.41 7.05 -17.04
CA ALA A 29 1.55 7.28 -18.48
C ALA A 29 0.27 6.90 -19.26
N ALA A 30 -0.48 5.91 -18.78
CA ALA A 30 -1.76 5.49 -19.36
C ALA A 30 -2.91 6.50 -19.13
N GLY A 31 -2.68 7.61 -18.41
CA GLY A 31 -3.65 8.69 -18.20
C GLY A 31 -4.17 8.82 -16.77
N ALA A 32 -3.63 8.05 -15.82
CA ALA A 32 -4.02 8.17 -14.41
C ALA A 32 -3.49 9.46 -13.75
N ASP A 33 -2.55 10.14 -14.39
CA ASP A 33 -2.09 11.48 -14.02
C ASP A 33 -3.21 12.54 -14.08
N ARG A 34 -4.26 12.29 -14.89
CA ARG A 34 -5.42 13.17 -15.05
C ARG A 34 -6.56 12.92 -14.07
N LEU A 35 -6.40 12.01 -13.11
CA LEU A 35 -7.43 11.74 -12.09
C LEU A 35 -7.75 13.00 -11.27
N GLU A 36 -9.04 13.27 -11.07
CA GLU A 36 -9.49 14.42 -10.28
C GLU A 36 -8.97 14.37 -8.84
N ARG A 37 -8.61 15.55 -8.31
CA ARG A 37 -8.08 15.69 -6.96
C ARG A 37 -9.15 15.41 -5.91
N ARG A 38 -8.75 14.70 -4.85
CA ARG A 38 -9.56 14.53 -3.64
C ARG A 38 -9.44 15.79 -2.77
N PRO A 39 -10.51 16.55 -2.51
CA PRO A 39 -10.42 17.85 -1.81
C PRO A 39 -9.97 17.74 -0.34
N TRP A 40 -10.06 16.54 0.27
CA TRP A 40 -9.63 16.27 1.64
C TRP A 40 -8.19 15.72 1.76
N ARG A 41 -7.41 15.68 0.66
CA ARG A 41 -6.04 15.15 0.64
C ARG A 41 -5.03 16.29 0.44
N PRO A 42 -4.01 16.46 1.31
CA PRO A 42 -3.00 17.51 1.14
C PRO A 42 -2.13 17.30 -0.12
N GLU A 43 -1.58 18.39 -0.66
CA GLU A 43 -0.86 18.51 -1.94
C GLU A 43 0.64 18.13 -1.81
N PRO A 44 1.34 17.51 -2.80
CA PRO A 44 0.89 16.72 -3.96
C PRO A 44 1.21 15.22 -3.74
N VAL A 45 0.25 14.44 -3.25
CA VAL A 45 0.43 12.98 -3.19
C VAL A 45 0.03 12.39 -4.54
N PRO A 46 0.91 11.69 -5.27
CA PRO A 46 0.54 11.04 -6.52
C PRO A 46 -0.58 10.00 -6.28
N PRO A 47 -1.45 9.70 -7.27
CA PRO A 47 -2.64 8.84 -7.11
C PRO A 47 -2.31 7.56 -6.35
N SER A 48 -3.12 7.13 -5.38
CA SER A 48 -2.76 5.95 -4.56
C SER A 48 -2.73 4.67 -5.40
N ALA A 49 -2.10 3.60 -4.92
CA ALA A 49 -2.15 2.30 -5.61
C ALA A 49 -3.60 1.82 -5.78
N VAL A 50 -4.48 2.10 -4.81
CA VAL A 50 -5.93 1.89 -4.94
C VAL A 50 -6.53 2.70 -6.09
N ASP A 51 -6.22 4.01 -6.20
CA ASP A 51 -6.73 4.87 -7.27
C ASP A 51 -6.27 4.36 -8.65
N LEU A 52 -5.01 3.92 -8.79
CA LEU A 52 -4.45 3.38 -10.03
C LEU A 52 -5.09 2.05 -10.46
N VAL A 53 -5.38 1.16 -9.51
CA VAL A 53 -6.11 -0.09 -9.80
C VAL A 53 -7.55 0.20 -10.24
N GLN A 54 -8.23 1.14 -9.58
CA GLN A 54 -9.59 1.55 -9.99
C GLN A 54 -9.59 2.19 -11.38
N PHE A 55 -8.59 3.03 -11.68
CA PHE A 55 -8.40 3.61 -13.00
C PHE A 55 -8.23 2.54 -14.07
N PHE A 56 -7.37 1.54 -13.84
CA PHE A 56 -7.18 0.43 -14.76
C PHE A 56 -8.50 -0.32 -15.03
N LEU A 57 -9.26 -0.64 -13.98
CA LEU A 57 -10.55 -1.33 -14.12
C LEU A 57 -11.55 -0.51 -14.94
N TRP A 58 -11.66 0.79 -14.66
CA TRP A 58 -12.54 1.69 -15.42
C TRP A 58 -12.11 1.79 -16.89
N GLN A 59 -10.82 1.98 -17.16
CA GLN A 59 -10.28 2.05 -18.52
C GLN A 59 -10.47 0.73 -19.28
N SER A 60 -10.25 -0.41 -18.62
CA SER A 60 -10.34 -1.74 -19.24
C SER A 60 -11.73 -2.03 -19.83
N ALA A 61 -12.77 -1.37 -19.32
CA ALA A 61 -14.14 -1.47 -19.83
C ALA A 61 -14.40 -0.64 -21.10
N SER A 62 -13.47 0.24 -21.50
CA SER A 62 -13.62 1.16 -22.64
C SER A 62 -12.42 1.17 -23.60
N ALA A 63 -11.43 0.30 -23.39
CA ALA A 63 -10.17 0.29 -24.14
C ALA A 63 -10.28 -0.46 -25.49
N GLU A 64 -11.10 0.05 -26.41
CA GLU A 64 -11.28 -0.55 -27.73
C GLU A 64 -10.06 -0.32 -28.66
N ASP A 65 -9.40 0.85 -28.56
CA ASP A 65 -8.32 1.29 -29.47
C ASP A 65 -6.89 1.06 -28.96
N VAL A 66 -6.69 0.28 -27.89
CA VAL A 66 -5.36 0.01 -27.30
C VAL A 66 -4.79 -1.28 -27.88
N GLU A 67 -3.49 -1.30 -28.24
CA GLU A 67 -2.81 -2.50 -28.72
C GLU A 67 -2.81 -3.62 -27.68
N ASP A 68 -2.91 -4.89 -28.12
CA ASP A 68 -3.01 -6.03 -27.21
C ASP A 68 -1.80 -6.20 -26.29
N GLY A 69 -0.59 -5.87 -26.78
CA GLY A 69 0.63 -5.87 -25.97
C GLY A 69 0.55 -4.88 -24.81
N GLU A 70 0.10 -3.66 -25.08
CA GLU A 70 -0.06 -2.62 -24.07
C GLU A 70 -1.16 -2.95 -23.05
N LYS A 71 -2.27 -3.58 -23.49
CA LYS A 71 -3.32 -4.09 -22.58
C LYS A 71 -2.75 -5.10 -21.58
N VAL A 72 -1.92 -6.03 -22.04
CA VAL A 72 -1.27 -7.03 -21.18
C VAL A 72 -0.32 -6.38 -20.18
N GLU A 73 0.51 -5.43 -20.62
CA GLU A 73 1.44 -4.72 -19.73
C GLU A 73 0.70 -3.92 -18.64
N ARG A 74 -0.36 -3.19 -19.00
CA ARG A 74 -1.20 -2.45 -18.04
C ARG A 74 -1.87 -3.38 -17.03
N ALA A 75 -2.35 -4.55 -17.46
CA ALA A 75 -2.93 -5.55 -16.57
C ALA A 75 -1.89 -6.11 -15.59
N LEU A 76 -0.68 -6.43 -16.06
CA LEU A 76 0.42 -6.87 -15.20
C LEU A 76 0.84 -5.77 -14.20
N ALA A 77 0.86 -4.51 -14.61
CA ALA A 77 1.12 -3.38 -13.72
C ALA A 77 0.06 -3.27 -12.61
N ALA A 78 -1.23 -3.34 -12.96
CA ALA A 78 -2.31 -3.31 -11.97
C ALA A 78 -2.20 -4.48 -10.96
N LEU A 79 -1.86 -5.68 -11.42
CA LEU A 79 -1.65 -6.84 -10.55
C LEU A 79 -0.46 -6.65 -9.60
N ARG A 80 0.64 -6.05 -10.07
CA ARG A 80 1.82 -5.73 -9.24
C ARG A 80 1.47 -4.73 -8.13
N LEU A 81 0.56 -3.79 -8.37
CA LEU A 81 0.11 -2.82 -7.38
C LEU A 81 -0.83 -3.39 -6.31
N LEU A 82 -1.34 -4.62 -6.46
CA LEU A 82 -2.30 -5.19 -5.50
C LEU A 82 -1.74 -5.28 -4.07
N ARG A 83 -0.43 -5.55 -3.92
CA ARG A 83 0.23 -5.56 -2.60
C ARG A 83 0.26 -4.15 -1.99
N ALA A 84 0.64 -3.14 -2.77
CA ALA A 84 0.67 -1.75 -2.33
C ALA A 84 -0.72 -1.25 -1.96
N ALA A 85 -1.73 -1.55 -2.79
CA ALA A 85 -3.12 -1.19 -2.53
C ALA A 85 -3.65 -1.80 -1.22
N ARG A 86 -3.30 -3.06 -0.93
CA ARG A 86 -3.64 -3.69 0.36
C ARG A 86 -2.94 -3.03 1.54
N ALA A 87 -1.66 -2.67 1.39
CA ALA A 87 -0.92 -1.97 2.42
C ALA A 87 -1.52 -0.58 2.71
N GLU A 88 -1.94 0.16 1.67
CA GLU A 88 -2.64 1.44 1.82
C GLU A 88 -3.98 1.27 2.58
N ILE A 89 -4.75 0.23 2.27
CA ILE A 89 -6.00 -0.07 3.00
C ILE A 89 -5.71 -0.46 4.46
N ASP A 90 -4.70 -1.30 4.70
CA ASP A 90 -4.29 -1.69 6.06
C ASP A 90 -3.86 -0.46 6.89
N GLN A 91 -3.17 0.51 6.27
CA GLN A 91 -2.80 1.79 6.91
C GLN A 91 -4.02 2.67 7.19
N LEU A 92 -4.94 2.80 6.22
CA LEU A 92 -6.19 3.54 6.41
C LEU A 92 -7.03 2.94 7.54
N GLU A 93 -7.12 1.60 7.59
CA GLU A 93 -7.82 0.89 8.64
C GLU A 93 -7.17 1.15 10.00
N THR A 94 -5.84 1.05 10.10
CA THR A 94 -5.10 1.36 11.32
C THR A 94 -5.38 2.80 11.80
N GLY A 95 -5.29 3.78 10.90
CA GLY A 95 -5.59 5.18 11.20
C GLY A 95 -7.03 5.39 11.63
N LEU A 96 -7.99 4.71 11.00
CA LEU A 96 -9.41 4.75 11.36
C LEU A 96 -9.65 4.19 12.76
N LEU A 97 -9.03 3.05 13.10
CA LEU A 97 -9.15 2.44 14.43
C LEU A 97 -8.58 3.37 15.51
N PHE A 98 -7.44 4.01 15.26
CA PHE A 98 -6.89 5.00 16.19
C PHE A 98 -7.76 6.25 16.31
N ALA A 99 -8.28 6.79 15.21
CA ALA A 99 -9.19 7.92 15.22
C ALA A 99 -10.47 7.61 16.02
N ALA A 100 -11.06 6.42 15.81
CA ALA A 100 -12.21 5.95 16.58
C ALA A 100 -11.91 5.85 18.08
N ARG A 101 -10.73 5.34 18.44
CA ARG A 101 -10.27 5.30 19.84
C ARG A 101 -10.08 6.70 20.44
N GLY A 102 -9.54 7.64 19.67
CA GLY A 102 -9.39 9.05 20.06
C GLY A 102 -10.73 9.73 20.31
N GLN A 103 -11.78 9.32 19.58
CA GLN A 103 -13.16 9.77 19.78
C GLN A 103 -13.88 9.03 20.93
N GLY A 104 -13.19 8.17 21.67
CA GLY A 104 -13.73 7.49 22.86
C GLY A 104 -14.49 6.19 22.59
N LEU A 105 -14.53 5.68 21.34
CA LEU A 105 -15.20 4.40 21.06
C LEU A 105 -14.50 3.25 21.79
N THR A 106 -15.30 2.39 22.40
CA THR A 106 -14.83 1.15 23.04
C THR A 106 -14.55 0.06 21.99
N TRP A 107 -13.71 -0.91 22.36
CA TRP A 107 -13.44 -2.08 21.51
C TRP A 107 -14.72 -2.87 21.15
N ALA A 108 -15.72 -2.90 22.03
CA ALA A 108 -16.99 -3.57 21.75
C ALA A 108 -17.80 -2.84 20.67
N GLN A 109 -17.88 -1.51 20.74
CA GLN A 109 -18.55 -0.69 19.72
C GLN A 109 -17.85 -0.82 18.36
N MET A 110 -16.52 -0.79 18.36
CA MET A 110 -15.72 -0.96 17.14
C MET A 110 -15.91 -2.37 16.56
N ALA A 111 -15.88 -3.41 17.39
CA ALA A 111 -16.14 -4.78 16.95
C ALA A 111 -17.54 -4.92 16.32
N GLY A 112 -18.57 -4.32 16.93
CA GLY A 112 -19.92 -4.28 16.35
C GLY A 112 -19.97 -3.59 14.99
N ALA A 113 -19.31 -2.45 14.84
CA ALA A 113 -19.25 -1.71 13.56
C ALA A 113 -18.48 -2.47 12.46
N LEU A 114 -17.47 -3.25 12.84
CA LEU A 114 -16.67 -4.08 11.92
C LEU A 114 -17.29 -5.46 11.64
N GLY A 115 -18.44 -5.79 12.24
CA GLY A 115 -19.08 -7.11 12.11
C GLY A 115 -18.27 -8.24 12.77
N LEU A 116 -17.47 -7.94 13.79
CA LEU A 116 -16.68 -8.91 14.52
C LEU A 116 -17.45 -9.48 15.71
N ASN A 117 -17.23 -10.76 16.00
CA ASN A 117 -17.95 -11.49 17.04
C ASN A 117 -17.51 -11.12 18.47
N SER A 118 -16.41 -10.37 18.65
CA SER A 118 -15.92 -9.99 19.98
C SER A 118 -15.01 -8.75 19.97
N PRO A 119 -14.90 -8.04 21.11
CA PRO A 119 -13.93 -6.96 21.28
C PRO A 119 -12.47 -7.41 21.08
N GLN A 120 -12.14 -8.63 21.51
CA GLN A 120 -10.79 -9.19 21.37
C GLN A 120 -10.44 -9.42 19.89
N ALA A 121 -11.41 -9.82 19.06
CA ALA A 121 -11.18 -9.96 17.62
C ALA A 121 -10.80 -8.62 16.97
N CYS A 122 -11.36 -7.51 17.46
CA CYS A 122 -11.00 -6.16 17.01
C CYS A 122 -9.56 -5.81 17.41
N GLN A 123 -9.17 -6.10 18.65
CA GLN A 123 -7.79 -5.88 19.12
C GLN A 123 -6.78 -6.71 18.33
N GLN A 124 -7.03 -8.01 18.18
CA GLN A 124 -6.17 -8.91 17.40
C GLN A 124 -6.06 -8.50 15.92
N ARG A 125 -7.12 -7.88 15.37
CA ARG A 125 -7.06 -7.32 14.02
C ARG A 125 -6.11 -6.13 13.96
N LEU A 126 -6.19 -5.19 14.91
CA LEU A 126 -5.24 -4.09 15.02
C LEU A 126 -3.80 -4.59 15.19
N ASP A 127 -3.57 -5.55 16.08
CA ASP A 127 -2.23 -6.13 16.31
C ASP A 127 -1.64 -6.75 15.04
N ARG A 128 -2.48 -7.44 14.25
CA ARG A 128 -2.08 -7.99 12.95
C ARG A 128 -1.75 -6.91 11.92
N LEU A 129 -2.46 -5.78 11.92
CA LEU A 129 -2.18 -4.65 11.03
C LEU A 129 -0.85 -4.00 11.40
N LEU A 130 -0.62 -3.75 12.69
CA LEU A 130 0.62 -3.15 13.20
C LEU A 130 1.84 -4.06 12.91
N SER A 131 1.70 -5.37 13.11
CA SER A 131 2.76 -6.35 12.81
C SER A 131 3.14 -6.40 11.32
N ARG A 132 2.24 -5.96 10.42
CA ARG A 132 2.51 -5.89 8.97
C ARG A 132 3.19 -4.58 8.57
N GLY A 133 2.87 -3.48 9.26
CA GLY A 133 3.47 -2.16 9.03
C GLY A 133 4.88 -2.01 9.60
N ASP A 134 5.22 -2.75 10.65
CA ASP A 134 6.49 -2.65 11.37
C ASP A 134 7.65 -3.44 10.73
N ARG A 135 7.53 -3.86 9.46
CA ARG A 135 8.67 -4.43 8.73
C ARG A 135 9.51 -3.26 8.21
N PRO A 136 10.66 -2.92 8.83
CA PRO A 136 11.35 -1.67 8.53
C PRO A 136 12.05 -1.78 7.17
N ALA A 137 11.91 -0.75 6.32
CA ALA A 137 12.93 -0.44 5.34
C ALA A 137 14.20 -0.04 6.11
N GLY A 138 15.32 -0.70 5.84
CA GLY A 138 16.49 -0.74 6.72
C GLY A 138 16.96 0.61 7.26
N GLU A 139 17.06 0.69 8.59
CA GLU A 139 17.83 1.72 9.29
C GLU A 139 19.32 1.54 8.98
N GLN A 140 19.80 2.22 7.93
CA GLN A 140 21.19 2.61 7.81
C GLN A 140 21.41 3.82 8.72
N SER A 141 21.62 3.56 10.02
CA SER A 141 22.20 4.56 10.90
C SER A 141 23.70 4.64 10.62
N GLY A 142 24.05 5.53 9.70
CA GLY A 142 25.41 6.02 9.56
C GLY A 142 25.80 6.74 10.83
N VAL A 143 26.54 6.08 11.71
CA VAL A 143 27.31 6.78 12.75
C VAL A 143 28.55 7.33 12.08
N GLY A 144 28.43 8.59 11.64
CA GLY A 144 29.57 9.45 11.43
C GLY A 144 30.25 9.72 12.78
N GLY A 145 31.53 9.37 12.88
CA GLY A 145 32.44 9.83 13.92
C GLY A 145 33.65 10.50 13.26
N VAL A 146 33.59 11.82 13.11
CA VAL A 146 34.72 12.67 12.74
C VAL A 146 35.46 13.10 14.01
N ALA A 147 36.79 13.31 13.86
CA ALA A 147 37.76 13.90 14.78
C ALA A 147 38.40 12.89 15.77
N ARG A 148 39.73 12.79 15.89
CA ARG A 148 40.84 13.70 15.61
C ARG A 148 42.05 13.00 15.00
#